data_AF-A0A0F8Z964-F1
#
_entry.id   AF-A0A0F8Z964-F1
#
_cell.length_a   1.000
_cell.length_b   1.000
_cell.length_c   1.000
_cell.angle_alpha   90.00
_cell.angle_beta   90.00
_cell.angle_gamma   90.00
#
_symmetry.space_group_name_H-M   'P 1'
#
loop_
_entity.id
_entity.type
_entity.pdbx_description
1 polymer ?
#
loop_
_entity_poly.entity_id
_entity_poly.type
_entity_poly.pdbx_seq_one_letter_code
_entity_poly.pdbx_strand_id
1 'polypeptide(L)'
;MIKPHGGTLINKELPRIEKERIMGEINEYKKIIVKAETLKVIKNICFGVFSPLEGFINENDYHYVLDTMYLENNIAWPFPITLDVSEKEIKSIEIDEKIILTNSSATPIALMSVETIFDYDKKQYAEKTYGTLDQNHPGVNSVFNYKEKLLGGEIFLINEPKSTFPDLDLKPIETRVLFKEKGWDKVVAFQTRNPPHIGHEYVQKAGLTYVDGLFINPVIGKKKIGDFLDEVIINA
;
A
#
# COMPACT_ATOMS: atom_id res chain seq x y z
N MET A 1 22.99 5.88 -2.38
CA MET A 1 21.56 5.68 -2.05
C MET A 1 21.28 4.24 -1.64
N ILE A 2 20.48 4.01 -0.60
CA ILE A 2 20.15 2.67 -0.11
C ILE A 2 19.36 1.85 -1.16
N LYS A 3 19.62 0.54 -1.23
CA LYS A 3 18.84 -0.37 -2.07
C LYS A 3 17.39 -0.44 -1.59
N PRO A 4 16.41 -0.65 -2.49
CA PRO A 4 15.05 -1.00 -2.09
C PRO A 4 15.03 -2.25 -1.20
N HIS A 5 14.01 -2.35 -0.34
CA HIS A 5 13.80 -3.54 0.48
C HIS A 5 13.57 -4.76 -0.43
N GLY A 6 14.21 -5.89 -0.12
CA GLY A 6 14.28 -7.06 -1.02
C GLY A 6 15.18 -6.89 -2.25
N GLY A 7 15.90 -5.77 -2.38
CA GLY A 7 16.94 -5.55 -3.39
C GLY A 7 16.49 -4.85 -4.66
N THR A 8 15.21 -4.96 -5.03
CA THR A 8 14.65 -4.41 -6.28
C THR A 8 13.45 -3.50 -5.99
N LEU A 9 13.39 -2.35 -6.69
CA LEU A 9 12.23 -1.47 -6.61
C LEU A 9 11.15 -2.03 -7.54
N ILE A 10 9.99 -2.35 -6.98
CA ILE A 10 8.87 -2.86 -7.76
C ILE A 10 8.26 -1.71 -8.56
N ASN A 11 8.01 -1.97 -9.84
CA ASN A 11 7.18 -1.12 -10.69
C ASN A 11 6.26 -2.02 -11.52
N LYS A 12 4.97 -2.01 -11.19
CA LYS A 12 3.92 -2.83 -11.83
C LYS A 12 2.96 -2.00 -12.68
N GLU A 13 3.41 -0.87 -13.21
CA GLU A 13 2.65 -0.17 -14.24
C GLU A 13 2.54 -1.02 -15.52
N LEU A 14 1.33 -1.19 -16.04
CA LEU A 14 1.16 -1.87 -17.32
C LEU A 14 1.82 -1.07 -18.45
N PRO A 15 2.62 -1.72 -19.32
CA PRO A 15 3.07 -1.11 -20.55
C PRO A 15 1.90 -0.63 -21.39
N ARG A 16 2.07 0.50 -22.10
CA ARG A 16 0.99 1.15 -22.87
C ARG A 16 0.20 0.19 -23.76
N ILE A 17 0.89 -0.67 -24.50
CA ILE A 17 0.28 -1.62 -25.44
C ILE A 17 -0.61 -2.62 -24.68
N GLU A 18 -0.12 -3.16 -23.57
CA GLU A 18 -0.86 -4.12 -22.76
C GLU A 18 -2.05 -3.46 -22.06
N LYS A 19 -1.87 -2.22 -21.59
CA LYS A 19 -2.97 -1.41 -21.05
C LYS A 19 -4.07 -1.20 -22.08
N GLU A 20 -3.74 -0.82 -23.32
CA GLU A 20 -4.72 -0.63 -24.40
C GLU A 20 -5.47 -1.92 -24.71
N ARG A 21 -4.76 -3.06 -24.75
CA ARG A 21 -5.35 -4.40 -24.93
C ARG A 21 -6.36 -4.74 -23.83
N ILE A 22 -5.93 -4.68 -22.57
CA ILE A 22 -6.80 -4.94 -21.40
C ILE A 22 -8.01 -4.00 -21.38
N MET A 23 -7.83 -2.73 -21.73
CA MET A 23 -8.92 -1.76 -21.77
C MET A 23 -9.92 -2.06 -22.90
N GLY A 24 -9.48 -2.60 -24.03
CA GLY A 24 -10.36 -3.06 -25.11
C GLY A 24 -11.20 -4.29 -24.72
N GLU A 25 -10.63 -5.17 -23.92
CA GLU A 25 -11.26 -6.42 -23.44
C GLU A 25 -11.93 -6.24 -22.06
N ILE A 26 -12.06 -5.02 -21.53
CA ILE A 26 -12.40 -4.78 -20.13
C ILE A 26 -13.76 -5.36 -19.69
N ASN A 27 -14.65 -5.67 -20.63
CA ASN A 27 -15.95 -6.26 -20.37
C ASN A 27 -15.91 -7.79 -20.24
N GLU A 28 -14.82 -8.43 -20.64
CA GLU A 28 -14.61 -9.88 -20.52
C GLU A 28 -14.12 -10.26 -19.12
N TYR A 29 -13.48 -9.33 -18.41
CA TYR A 29 -12.99 -9.56 -17.06
C TYR A 29 -14.08 -9.39 -16.00
N LYS A 30 -14.06 -10.28 -15.00
CA LYS A 30 -14.77 -10.07 -13.73
C LYS A 30 -14.19 -8.86 -13.00
N LYS A 31 -15.05 -8.16 -12.26
CA LYS A 31 -14.71 -6.89 -11.60
C LYS A 31 -15.00 -6.96 -10.11
N ILE A 32 -14.05 -6.51 -9.30
CA ILE A 32 -14.24 -6.30 -7.86
C ILE A 32 -14.10 -4.81 -7.57
N ILE A 33 -15.12 -4.23 -6.94
CA ILE A 33 -15.07 -2.84 -6.46
C ILE A 33 -14.30 -2.81 -5.14
N VAL A 34 -13.22 -2.02 -5.09
CA VAL A 34 -12.40 -1.87 -3.88
C VAL A 34 -12.65 -0.52 -3.19
N LYS A 35 -12.40 -0.50 -1.87
CA LYS A 35 -12.56 0.69 -1.03
C LYS A 35 -11.45 1.72 -1.35
N ALA A 36 -11.69 2.99 -1.01
CA ALA A 36 -10.75 4.07 -1.30
C ALA A 36 -9.36 3.85 -0.65
N GLU A 37 -9.32 3.23 0.53
CA GLU A 37 -8.09 2.87 1.23
C GLU A 37 -7.30 1.81 0.46
N THR A 38 -8.00 0.82 -0.12
CA THR A 38 -7.40 -0.22 -0.95
C THR A 38 -6.77 0.35 -2.22
N LEU A 39 -7.33 1.43 -2.79
CA LEU A 39 -6.73 2.12 -3.95
C LEU A 39 -5.32 2.64 -3.62
N LYS A 40 -5.10 3.14 -2.41
CA LYS A 40 -3.79 3.61 -1.95
C LYS A 40 -2.82 2.44 -1.75
N VAL A 41 -3.32 1.31 -1.25
CA VAL A 41 -2.52 0.08 -1.14
C VAL A 41 -2.08 -0.41 -2.51
N ILE A 42 -2.99 -0.47 -3.49
CA ILE A 42 -2.67 -0.81 -4.88
C ILE A 42 -1.60 0.13 -5.43
N LYS A 43 -1.77 1.45 -5.25
CA LYS A 43 -0.77 2.45 -5.65
C LYS A 43 0.60 2.16 -5.03
N ASN A 44 0.65 1.90 -3.73
CA ASN A 44 1.89 1.65 -2.98
C ASN A 44 2.60 0.37 -3.40
N ILE A 45 1.86 -0.71 -3.69
CA ILE A 45 2.40 -1.95 -4.26
C ILE A 45 2.98 -1.64 -5.64
N CYS A 46 2.16 -1.08 -6.54
CA CYS A 46 2.55 -0.92 -7.94
C CYS A 46 3.72 0.03 -8.17
N PHE A 47 3.92 1.03 -7.31
CA PHE A 47 5.08 1.94 -7.39
C PHE A 47 6.25 1.56 -6.47
N GLY A 48 6.17 0.41 -5.80
CA GLY A 48 7.28 -0.13 -5.00
C GLY A 48 7.51 0.58 -3.67
N VAL A 49 6.52 1.33 -3.15
CA VAL A 49 6.50 1.76 -1.74
C VAL A 49 6.49 0.52 -0.84
N PHE A 50 5.81 -0.55 -1.28
CA PHE A 50 5.75 -1.83 -0.59
C PHE A 50 6.68 -2.90 -1.17
N SER A 51 7.76 -2.52 -1.87
CA SER A 51 8.82 -3.47 -2.23
C SER A 51 9.22 -4.34 -1.01
N PRO A 52 9.29 -5.67 -1.14
CA PRO A 52 9.30 -6.46 -2.38
C PRO A 52 7.93 -6.92 -2.90
N LEU A 53 6.81 -6.50 -2.28
CA LEU A 53 5.50 -7.01 -2.67
C LEU A 53 5.14 -6.62 -4.11
N GLU A 54 4.63 -7.61 -4.84
CA GLU A 54 4.18 -7.49 -6.24
C GLU A 54 2.64 -7.56 -6.36
N GLY A 55 1.97 -7.75 -5.23
CA GLY A 55 0.53 -7.98 -5.15
C GLY A 55 0.04 -7.98 -3.70
N PHE A 56 -1.22 -8.37 -3.53
CA PHE A 56 -1.72 -8.72 -2.20
C PHE A 56 -1.13 -10.08 -1.81
N ILE A 57 -0.72 -10.23 -0.55
CA ILE A 57 -0.02 -11.44 -0.12
C ILE A 57 -0.92 -12.68 -0.26
N ASN A 58 -0.30 -13.81 -0.61
CA ASN A 58 -0.98 -15.10 -0.66
C ASN A 58 -1.15 -15.70 0.75
N GLU A 59 -1.82 -16.86 0.83
CA GLU A 59 -2.09 -17.56 2.09
C GLU A 59 -0.80 -17.94 2.84
N ASN A 60 0.23 -18.41 2.14
CA ASN A 60 1.50 -18.81 2.76
C ASN A 60 2.23 -17.61 3.38
N ASP A 61 2.40 -16.53 2.60
CA ASP A 61 3.01 -15.28 3.09
C ASP A 61 2.17 -14.68 4.22
N TYR A 62 0.84 -14.77 4.16
CA TYR A 62 -0.04 -14.31 5.23
C TYR A 62 0.28 -15.02 6.56
N HIS A 63 0.32 -16.35 6.57
CA HIS A 63 0.63 -17.12 7.77
C HIS A 63 2.06 -16.86 8.25
N TYR A 64 3.03 -16.82 7.33
CA TYR A 64 4.43 -16.59 7.67
C TYR A 64 4.65 -15.20 8.27
N VAL A 65 4.00 -14.16 7.73
CA VAL A 65 4.03 -12.80 8.27
C VAL A 65 3.42 -12.74 9.66
N LEU A 66 2.27 -13.36 9.88
CA LEU A 66 1.63 -13.37 11.20
C LEU A 66 2.46 -14.09 12.27
N ASP A 67 3.15 -15.17 11.89
CA ASP A 67 3.90 -16.01 12.83
C ASP A 67 5.31 -15.51 13.10
N THR A 68 5.95 -14.91 12.10
CA THR A 68 7.39 -14.62 12.14
C THR A 68 7.74 -13.16 11.91
N MET A 69 6.83 -12.35 11.36
CA MET A 69 7.12 -11.00 10.82
C MET A 69 8.06 -11.00 9.61
N TYR A 70 8.09 -12.09 8.85
CA TYR A 70 8.80 -12.21 7.58
C TYR A 70 7.84 -12.66 6.48
N LEU A 71 8.23 -12.48 5.22
CA LEU A 71 7.70 -13.20 4.06
C LEU A 71 8.35 -14.58 3.97
N GLU A 72 7.75 -15.51 3.22
CA GLU A 72 8.26 -16.88 3.06
C GLU A 72 9.70 -16.90 2.53
N ASN A 73 10.07 -15.91 1.71
CA ASN A 73 11.43 -15.71 1.20
C ASN A 73 12.42 -15.10 2.21
N ASN A 74 12.07 -15.09 3.50
CA ASN A 74 12.89 -14.61 4.61
C ASN A 74 13.20 -13.10 4.59
N ILE A 75 12.35 -12.30 3.93
CA ILE A 75 12.43 -10.83 3.96
C ILE A 75 11.53 -10.31 5.09
N ALA A 76 12.08 -9.48 5.98
CA ALA A 76 11.32 -8.91 7.09
C ALA A 76 10.12 -8.10 6.60
N TRP A 77 8.93 -8.44 7.07
CA TRP A 77 7.67 -7.81 6.70
C TRP A 77 6.63 -8.00 7.81
N PRO A 78 6.42 -7.01 8.70
CA PRO A 78 5.65 -7.21 9.92
C PRO A 78 4.13 -7.00 9.76
N PHE A 79 3.65 -6.57 8.59
CA PHE A 79 2.24 -6.23 8.37
C PHE A 79 1.67 -6.91 7.14
N PRO A 80 0.68 -7.80 7.29
CA PRO A 80 0.08 -8.45 6.13
C PRO A 80 -0.67 -7.44 5.26
N ILE A 81 -0.38 -7.41 3.95
CA ILE A 81 -1.06 -6.54 2.97
C ILE A 81 -2.09 -7.37 2.20
N THR A 82 -3.34 -7.29 2.65
CA THR A 82 -4.41 -8.22 2.25
C THR A 82 -5.56 -7.50 1.54
N LEU A 83 -6.27 -8.21 0.66
CA LEU A 83 -7.50 -7.75 0.02
C LEU A 83 -8.71 -8.54 0.55
N ASP A 84 -9.61 -7.87 1.27
CA ASP A 84 -10.82 -8.51 1.80
C ASP A 84 -11.94 -8.56 0.75
N VAL A 85 -12.53 -9.74 0.58
CA VAL A 85 -13.59 -10.02 -0.39
C VAL A 85 -14.69 -10.87 0.24
N SER A 86 -15.93 -10.67 -0.23
CA SER A 86 -17.06 -11.46 0.22
C SER A 86 -17.25 -12.69 -0.65
N GLU A 87 -17.84 -13.75 -0.09
CA GLU A 87 -18.16 -14.97 -0.84
C GLU A 87 -19.01 -14.68 -2.09
N LYS A 88 -19.87 -13.65 -2.01
CA LYS A 88 -20.69 -13.22 -3.14
C LYS A 88 -19.86 -12.63 -4.29
N GLU A 89 -18.82 -11.85 -3.97
CA GLU A 89 -17.95 -11.22 -4.97
C GLU A 89 -17.09 -12.26 -5.70
N ILE A 90 -16.65 -13.29 -4.98
CA ILE A 90 -15.78 -14.34 -5.52
C ILE A 90 -16.53 -15.58 -6.01
N LYS A 91 -17.86 -15.62 -5.92
CA LYS A 91 -18.66 -16.81 -6.24
C LYS A 91 -18.37 -17.40 -7.63
N SER A 92 -18.01 -16.55 -8.59
CA SER A 92 -17.65 -16.96 -9.94
C SER A 92 -16.15 -16.84 -10.22
N ILE A 93 -15.33 -16.34 -9.30
CA ILE A 93 -13.89 -16.13 -9.52
C ILE A 93 -13.14 -17.41 -9.17
N GLU A 94 -12.29 -17.86 -10.08
CA GLU A 94 -11.45 -19.05 -9.89
C GLU A 94 -9.98 -18.65 -9.64
N ILE A 95 -9.21 -19.57 -9.06
CA ILE A 95 -7.75 -19.44 -8.99
C ILE A 95 -7.18 -19.47 -10.42
N ASP A 96 -6.07 -18.77 -10.63
CA ASP A 96 -5.41 -18.49 -11.91
C ASP A 96 -6.22 -17.60 -12.87
N GLU A 97 -7.38 -17.10 -12.44
CA GLU A 97 -8.17 -16.14 -13.21
C GLU A 97 -7.62 -14.71 -13.07
N LYS A 98 -7.74 -13.93 -14.16
CA LYS A 98 -7.47 -12.49 -14.14
C LYS A 98 -8.75 -11.70 -13.91
N ILE A 99 -8.71 -10.77 -12.95
CA ILE A 99 -9.82 -9.90 -12.60
C ILE A 99 -9.40 -8.42 -12.62
N ILE A 100 -10.38 -7.53 -12.69
CA ILE A 100 -10.16 -6.08 -12.64
C ILE A 100 -10.61 -5.54 -11.28
N LEU A 101 -9.70 -4.89 -10.57
CA LEU A 101 -10.02 -4.10 -9.40
C LEU A 101 -10.46 -2.71 -9.85
N THR A 102 -11.67 -2.29 -9.48
CA THR A 102 -12.24 -0.99 -9.84
C THR A 102 -12.46 -0.11 -8.62
N ASN A 103 -12.50 1.21 -8.82
CA ASN A 103 -13.03 2.11 -7.80
C ASN A 103 -14.57 2.08 -7.75
N SER A 104 -15.18 2.84 -6.84
CA SER A 104 -16.63 2.98 -6.68
C SER A 104 -17.35 3.56 -7.91
N SER A 105 -16.64 4.26 -8.79
CA SER A 105 -17.15 4.81 -10.06
C SER A 105 -16.91 3.87 -11.25
N ALA A 106 -16.62 2.59 -10.98
CA ALA A 106 -16.33 1.55 -11.98
C ALA A 106 -15.13 1.86 -12.90
N THR A 107 -14.24 2.78 -12.50
CA THR A 107 -12.97 3.01 -13.22
C THR A 107 -12.03 1.83 -12.95
N PRO A 108 -11.46 1.17 -13.97
CA PRO A 108 -10.44 0.14 -13.81
C PRO A 108 -9.17 0.72 -13.17
N ILE A 109 -8.68 0.11 -12.09
CA ILE A 109 -7.51 0.59 -11.35
C ILE A 109 -6.35 -0.38 -11.53
N ALA A 110 -6.58 -1.68 -11.33
CA ALA A 110 -5.56 -2.69 -11.48
C ALA A 110 -6.12 -3.99 -12.09
N LEU A 111 -5.26 -4.68 -12.82
CA LEU A 111 -5.43 -6.09 -13.19
C LEU A 111 -4.84 -6.92 -12.05
N MET A 112 -5.55 -7.94 -11.58
CA MET A 112 -5.07 -8.88 -10.58
C MET A 112 -5.11 -10.29 -11.15
N SER A 113 -4.01 -11.03 -11.01
CA SER A 113 -3.99 -12.48 -11.20
C SER A 113 -4.31 -13.12 -9.85
N VAL A 114 -5.39 -13.90 -9.77
CA VAL A 114 -5.83 -14.51 -8.51
C VAL A 114 -5.01 -15.78 -8.26
N GLU A 115 -4.19 -15.78 -7.21
CA GLU A 115 -3.34 -16.93 -6.86
C GLU A 115 -3.93 -17.74 -5.70
N THR A 116 -4.56 -17.05 -4.74
CA THR A 116 -5.14 -17.70 -3.56
C THR A 116 -6.43 -17.03 -3.13
N ILE A 117 -7.38 -17.86 -2.65
CA ILE A 117 -8.61 -17.44 -1.99
C ILE A 117 -8.69 -18.26 -0.71
N PHE A 118 -8.60 -17.61 0.45
CA PHE A 118 -8.47 -18.33 1.71
C PHE A 118 -9.28 -17.73 2.85
N ASP A 119 -9.58 -18.59 3.83
CA ASP A 119 -10.19 -18.23 5.10
C ASP A 119 -9.16 -17.67 6.06
N TYR A 120 -9.60 -16.85 7.01
CA TYR A 120 -8.72 -16.30 8.02
C TYR A 120 -9.49 -16.04 9.32
N ASP A 121 -8.78 -16.15 10.44
CA ASP A 121 -9.35 -15.81 11.75
C ASP A 121 -9.07 -14.33 12.05
N LYS A 122 -10.14 -13.52 12.09
CA LYS A 122 -10.07 -12.09 12.39
C LYS A 122 -9.44 -11.78 13.76
N LYS A 123 -9.67 -12.62 14.77
CA LYS A 123 -9.07 -12.43 16.11
C LYS A 123 -7.59 -12.72 16.05
N GLN A 124 -7.19 -13.83 15.43
CA GLN A 124 -5.77 -14.17 15.26
C GLN A 124 -5.04 -13.10 14.47
N TYR A 125 -5.61 -12.61 13.36
CA TYR A 125 -5.06 -11.50 12.60
C TYR A 125 -4.86 -10.28 13.52
N ALA A 126 -5.93 -9.82 14.17
CA ALA A 126 -5.90 -8.64 15.01
C ALA A 126 -4.86 -8.74 16.15
N GLU A 127 -4.85 -9.86 16.86
CA GLU A 127 -3.94 -10.09 17.99
C GLU A 127 -2.48 -10.16 17.53
N LYS A 128 -2.17 -10.93 16.47
CA LYS A 128 -0.79 -11.07 15.98
C LYS A 128 -0.25 -9.81 15.33
N THR A 129 -1.10 -9.02 14.66
CA THR A 129 -0.67 -7.79 13.98
C THR A 129 -0.62 -6.57 14.92
N TYR A 130 -1.58 -6.43 15.83
CA TYR A 130 -1.72 -5.22 16.66
C TYR A 130 -1.44 -5.46 18.15
N GLY A 131 -1.21 -6.70 18.57
CA GLY A 131 -0.93 -7.04 19.96
C GLY A 131 -2.12 -6.87 20.91
N THR A 132 -3.34 -6.69 20.38
CA THR A 132 -4.56 -6.48 21.17
C THR A 132 -5.80 -6.87 20.37
N LEU A 133 -6.88 -7.19 21.09
CA LEU A 133 -8.22 -7.42 20.54
C LEU A 133 -9.19 -6.25 20.84
N ASP A 134 -8.70 -5.16 21.44
CA ASP A 134 -9.52 -3.99 21.72
C ASP A 134 -9.98 -3.32 20.42
N GLN A 135 -11.28 -3.37 20.15
CA GLN A 135 -11.89 -2.78 18.95
C GLN A 135 -11.88 -1.25 18.98
N ASN A 136 -11.50 -0.59 20.08
CA ASN A 136 -11.18 0.84 20.04
C ASN A 136 -9.87 1.12 19.29
N HIS A 137 -9.00 0.12 19.13
CA HIS A 137 -7.82 0.24 18.29
C HIS A 137 -8.23 0.27 16.80
N PRO A 138 -7.90 1.33 16.03
CA PRO A 138 -8.42 1.47 14.66
C PRO A 138 -8.01 0.36 13.70
N GLY A 139 -6.82 -0.22 13.88
CA GLY A 139 -6.37 -1.37 13.10
C GLY A 139 -7.18 -2.63 13.40
N VAL A 140 -7.46 -2.88 14.69
CA VAL A 140 -8.27 -4.02 15.14
C VAL A 140 -9.70 -3.85 14.61
N ASN A 141 -10.31 -2.69 14.81
CA ASN A 141 -11.64 -2.39 14.28
C ASN A 141 -11.72 -2.61 12.76
N SER A 142 -10.67 -2.25 12.01
CA SER A 142 -10.64 -2.45 10.56
C SER A 142 -10.68 -3.94 10.20
N VAL A 143 -9.84 -4.77 10.84
CA VAL A 143 -9.82 -6.23 10.62
C VAL A 143 -11.16 -6.88 10.99
N PHE A 144 -11.79 -6.48 12.10
CA PHE A 144 -13.10 -7.01 12.47
C PHE A 144 -14.19 -6.67 11.42
N ASN A 145 -14.06 -5.54 10.73
CA ASN A 145 -14.94 -5.08 9.65
C ASN A 145 -14.54 -5.57 8.24
N TYR A 146 -13.49 -6.38 8.10
CA TYR A 146 -13.17 -7.01 6.81
C TYR A 146 -14.25 -8.03 6.43
N LYS A 147 -14.34 -8.34 5.13
CA LYS A 147 -15.22 -9.37 4.60
C LYS A 147 -14.73 -10.79 4.97
N GLU A 148 -15.42 -11.80 4.47
CA GLU A 148 -15.30 -13.20 4.91
C GLU A 148 -13.99 -13.87 4.45
N LYS A 149 -13.46 -13.50 3.28
CA LYS A 149 -12.30 -14.15 2.66
C LYS A 149 -11.20 -13.14 2.34
N LEU A 150 -9.98 -13.63 2.19
CA LEU A 150 -8.86 -12.88 1.65
C LEU A 150 -8.51 -13.38 0.24
N LEU A 151 -8.13 -12.42 -0.61
CA LEU A 151 -7.69 -12.65 -1.98
C LEU A 151 -6.21 -12.26 -2.10
N GLY A 152 -5.38 -13.22 -2.52
CA GLY A 152 -3.94 -13.02 -2.73
C GLY A 152 -3.57 -13.18 -4.20
N GLY A 153 -2.58 -12.41 -4.63
CA GLY A 153 -1.99 -12.53 -5.97
C GLY A 153 -1.43 -11.23 -6.53
N GLU A 154 -0.63 -11.37 -7.58
CA GLU A 154 0.03 -10.29 -8.30
C GLU A 154 -0.95 -9.27 -8.88
N ILE A 155 -0.57 -7.98 -8.83
CA ILE A 155 -1.35 -6.90 -9.43
C ILE A 155 -0.52 -6.03 -10.37
N PHE A 156 -1.19 -5.48 -11.39
CA PHE A 156 -0.62 -4.51 -12.31
C PHE A 156 -1.51 -3.27 -12.42
N LEU A 157 -0.91 -2.08 -12.33
CA LEU A 157 -1.63 -0.82 -12.39
C LEU A 157 -2.11 -0.55 -13.82
N ILE A 158 -3.42 -0.34 -13.97
CA ILE A 158 -4.05 0.13 -15.20
C ILE A 158 -4.16 1.64 -15.17
N ASN A 159 -4.82 2.21 -14.16
CA ASN A 159 -4.97 3.65 -13.98
C ASN A 159 -4.58 4.05 -12.57
N GLU A 160 -3.69 5.04 -12.47
CA GLU A 160 -3.27 5.59 -11.19
C GLU A 160 -4.45 6.29 -10.49
N PRO A 161 -4.74 5.95 -9.21
CA PRO A 161 -5.71 6.69 -8.41
C PRO A 161 -5.31 8.17 -8.31
N LYS A 162 -6.30 9.08 -8.42
CA LYS A 162 -6.05 10.51 -8.33
C LYS A 162 -5.47 10.90 -6.97
N SER A 163 -4.44 11.73 -6.98
CA SER A 163 -3.87 12.34 -5.79
C SER A 163 -4.65 13.58 -5.35
N THR A 164 -4.66 13.84 -4.05
CA THR A 164 -5.12 15.11 -3.48
C THR A 164 -4.11 16.24 -3.71
N PHE A 165 -2.81 15.93 -3.69
CA PHE A 165 -1.72 16.88 -3.88
C PHE A 165 -0.76 16.37 -4.96
N PRO A 166 -1.15 16.45 -6.26
CA PRO A 166 -0.41 15.81 -7.34
C PRO A 166 1.05 16.29 -7.44
N ASP A 167 1.32 17.56 -7.16
CA ASP A 167 2.67 18.13 -7.23
C ASP A 167 3.60 17.63 -6.10
N LEU A 168 3.03 17.03 -5.05
CA LEU A 168 3.77 16.51 -3.88
C LEU A 168 3.74 14.97 -3.79
N ASP A 169 2.98 14.30 -4.64
CA ASP A 169 2.77 12.85 -4.61
C ASP A 169 3.83 12.11 -5.44
N LEU A 170 5.08 12.29 -5.02
CA LEU A 170 6.25 11.73 -5.70
C LEU A 170 6.37 10.22 -5.46
N LYS A 171 6.58 9.47 -6.54
CA LYS A 171 6.85 8.03 -6.53
C LYS A 171 8.24 7.75 -5.96
N PRO A 172 8.52 6.53 -5.45
CA PRO A 172 9.85 6.15 -4.98
C PRO A 172 10.95 6.36 -6.03
N ILE A 173 10.67 6.15 -7.32
CA ILE A 173 11.66 6.42 -8.37
C ILE A 173 11.95 7.91 -8.54
N GLU A 174 10.93 8.76 -8.45
CA GLU A 174 11.03 10.21 -8.63
C GLU A 174 11.77 10.85 -7.45
N THR A 175 11.46 10.45 -6.21
CA THR A 175 12.19 10.91 -5.03
C THR A 175 13.68 10.52 -5.09
N ARG A 176 14.01 9.31 -5.56
CA ARG A 176 15.39 8.87 -5.75
C ARG A 176 16.12 9.69 -6.82
N VAL A 177 15.45 10.05 -7.92
CA VAL A 177 16.01 10.97 -8.92
C VAL A 177 16.24 12.35 -8.32
N LEU A 178 15.25 12.89 -7.62
CA LEU A 178 15.33 14.21 -6.96
C LEU A 178 16.49 14.29 -5.97
N PHE A 179 16.69 13.27 -5.13
CA PHE A 179 17.83 13.24 -4.20
C PHE A 179 19.16 13.25 -4.93
N LYS A 180 19.28 12.52 -6.04
CA LYS A 180 20.49 12.51 -6.87
C LYS A 180 20.74 13.87 -7.51
N GLU A 181 19.71 14.53 -8.04
CA GLU A 181 19.80 15.88 -8.61
C GLU A 181 20.21 16.92 -7.57
N LYS A 182 19.76 16.75 -6.32
CA LYS A 182 20.18 17.58 -5.17
C LYS A 182 21.58 17.25 -4.63
N GLY A 183 22.23 16.19 -5.13
CA GLY A 183 23.51 15.73 -4.63
C GLY A 183 23.45 15.13 -3.21
N TRP A 184 22.29 14.61 -2.80
CA TRP A 184 22.09 14.01 -1.48
C TRP A 184 22.45 12.51 -1.49
N ASP A 185 23.50 12.14 -0.76
CA ASP A 185 23.90 10.74 -0.60
C ASP A 185 23.29 10.11 0.65
N LYS A 186 23.22 10.89 1.73
CA LYS A 186 22.57 10.56 3.01
C LYS A 186 21.32 11.42 3.17
N VAL A 187 20.20 10.76 3.40
CA VAL A 187 18.90 11.42 3.60
C VAL A 187 18.28 10.89 4.88
N VAL A 188 17.78 11.79 5.72
CA VAL A 188 16.92 11.43 6.85
C VAL A 188 15.47 11.69 6.45
N ALA A 189 14.60 10.69 6.63
CA ALA A 189 13.16 10.84 6.39
C ALA A 189 12.44 11.18 7.69
N PHE A 190 11.55 12.16 7.66
CA PHE A 190 10.68 12.52 8.78
C PHE A 190 9.23 12.26 8.42
N GLN A 191 8.70 11.16 8.97
CA GLN A 191 7.29 10.80 8.84
C GLN A 191 6.45 11.59 9.83
N THR A 192 5.36 12.21 9.38
CA THR A 192 4.40 12.87 10.28
C THR A 192 2.95 12.64 9.84
N ARG A 193 2.04 12.70 10.81
CA ARG A 193 0.59 12.78 10.57
C ARG A 193 -0.04 14.01 11.23
N ASN A 194 0.80 14.91 11.75
CA ASN A 194 0.41 16.14 12.43
C ASN A 194 1.22 17.33 11.87
N PRO A 195 0.69 18.56 11.99
CA PRO A 195 1.46 19.76 11.70
C PRO A 195 2.76 19.78 12.50
N PRO A 196 3.91 20.09 11.86
CA PRO A 196 5.16 20.27 12.58
C PRO A 196 5.06 21.33 13.68
N HIS A 197 5.74 21.11 14.80
CA HIS A 197 5.88 22.09 15.90
C HIS A 197 7.34 22.13 16.34
N ILE A 198 7.72 23.01 17.26
CA ILE A 198 9.13 23.24 17.67
C ILE A 198 9.85 21.92 18.07
N GLY A 199 9.16 21.00 18.75
CA GLY A 199 9.73 19.67 19.04
C GLY A 199 10.11 18.87 17.78
N HIS A 200 9.26 18.85 16.75
CA HIS A 200 9.54 18.20 15.47
C HIS A 200 10.72 18.90 14.77
N GLU A 201 10.73 20.23 14.77
CA GLU A 201 11.82 21.03 14.20
C GLU A 201 13.17 20.71 14.86
N TYR A 202 13.20 20.57 16.19
CA TYR A 202 14.42 20.21 16.91
C TYR A 202 14.99 18.86 16.46
N VAL A 203 14.15 17.83 16.37
CA VAL A 203 14.56 16.49 15.91
C VAL A 203 15.01 16.51 14.44
N GLN A 204 14.30 17.25 13.59
CA GLN A 204 14.66 17.43 12.19
C GLN A 204 16.02 18.12 12.03
N LYS A 205 16.25 19.22 12.77
CA LYS A 205 17.54 19.93 12.80
C LYS A 205 18.67 19.06 13.33
N ALA A 206 18.41 18.28 14.38
CA ALA A 206 19.39 17.32 14.91
C ALA A 206 19.76 16.26 13.85
N GLY A 207 18.77 15.70 13.16
CA GLY A 207 18.98 14.75 12.07
C GLY A 207 19.81 15.33 10.92
N LEU A 208 19.50 16.57 10.51
CA LEU A 208 20.22 17.31 9.46
C LEU A 208 21.72 17.51 9.75
N THR A 209 22.17 17.42 11.00
CA THR A 209 23.61 17.52 11.31
C THR A 209 24.43 16.31 10.83
N TYR A 210 23.78 15.20 10.46
CA TYR A 210 24.45 13.94 10.07
C TYR A 210 24.27 13.55 8.60
N VAL A 211 23.44 14.29 7.85
CA VAL A 211 22.98 13.91 6.51
C VAL A 211 22.98 15.11 5.56
N ASP A 212 22.86 14.85 4.27
CA ASP A 212 22.88 15.89 3.22
C ASP A 212 21.50 16.52 3.02
N GLY A 213 20.43 15.79 3.38
CA GLY A 213 19.06 16.25 3.20
C GLY A 213 18.05 15.66 4.17
N LEU A 214 16.99 16.43 4.40
CA LEU A 214 15.80 16.06 5.16
C LEU A 214 14.64 15.85 4.18
N PHE A 215 14.07 14.66 4.18
CA PHE A 215 12.87 14.31 3.44
C PHE A 215 11.66 14.27 4.37
N ILE A 216 10.89 15.36 4.40
CA ILE A 216 9.65 15.42 5.17
C ILE A 216 8.56 14.71 4.37
N ASN A 217 8.02 13.62 4.90
CA ASN A 217 7.06 12.76 4.21
C ASN A 217 5.79 12.62 5.06
N PRO A 218 4.83 13.55 4.95
CA PRO A 218 3.58 13.47 5.70
C PRO A 218 2.68 12.36 5.14
N VAL A 219 2.02 11.61 6.02
CA VAL A 219 0.99 10.65 5.60
C VAL A 219 -0.32 11.39 5.35
N ILE A 220 -0.84 11.23 4.14
CA ILE A 220 -2.07 11.83 3.64
C ILE A 220 -3.14 10.74 3.48
N GLY A 221 -4.31 10.92 4.08
CA GLY A 221 -5.39 9.94 3.97
C GLY A 221 -6.30 9.77 5.17
N LYS A 222 -6.83 8.55 5.34
CA LYS A 222 -7.78 8.25 6.41
C LYS A 222 -7.09 8.44 7.75
N LYS A 223 -7.65 9.32 8.56
CA LYS A 223 -7.12 9.68 9.87
C LYS A 223 -8.04 9.22 10.99
N LYS A 224 -7.50 9.20 12.21
CA LYS A 224 -8.30 8.93 13.40
C LYS A 224 -9.18 10.15 13.69
N ILE A 225 -10.32 9.91 14.34
CA ILE A 225 -11.17 11.00 14.85
C ILE A 225 -10.32 11.88 15.77
N GLY A 226 -10.21 13.16 15.43
CA GLY A 226 -9.40 14.15 16.16
C GLY A 226 -8.04 14.51 15.53
N ASP A 227 -7.60 13.84 14.47
CA ASP A 227 -6.41 14.25 13.72
C ASP A 227 -6.70 15.48 12.81
N PHE A 228 -5.65 16.23 12.45
CA PHE A 228 -5.73 17.42 11.58
C PHE A 228 -6.10 17.08 10.13
N LEU A 229 -6.70 18.03 9.39
CA LEU A 229 -6.95 17.88 7.95
C LEU A 229 -5.63 17.84 7.15
N ASP A 230 -5.63 17.13 6.02
CA ASP A 230 -4.44 17.01 5.16
C ASP A 230 -3.90 18.38 4.72
N GLU A 231 -4.78 19.29 4.30
CA GLU A 231 -4.42 20.66 3.90
C GLU A 231 -3.72 21.44 5.02
N VAL A 232 -4.15 21.25 6.27
CA VAL A 232 -3.55 21.94 7.43
C VAL A 232 -2.14 21.42 7.69
N ILE A 233 -1.89 20.14 7.47
CA ILE A 233 -0.55 19.55 7.65
C ILE A 233 0.37 19.99 6.51
N ILE A 234 -0.11 19.97 5.27
CA ILE A 234 0.68 20.33 4.09
C ILE A 234 1.07 21.82 4.09
N ASN A 235 0.17 22.69 4.57
CA ASN A 235 0.42 24.14 4.63
C ASN A 235 1.23 24.60 5.85
N ALA A 236 1.54 23.71 6.80
CA ALA A 236 2.25 24.02 8.04
C ALA A 236 3.76 23.83 7.90
#